data_AF-A0A8J2SSS8-F1
#
_entry.id   AF-A0A8J2SSS8-F1
#
_cell.length_a   1.000
_cell.length_b   1.000
_cell.length_c   1.000
_cell.angle_alpha   90.00
_cell.angle_beta   90.00
_cell.angle_gamma   90.00
#
_symmetry.space_group_name_H-M   'P 1'
#
loop_
_entity.id
_entity.type
_entity.pdbx_description
1 polymer ?
#
loop_
_entity_poly.entity_id
_entity_poly.type
_entity_poly.pdbx_seq_one_letter_code
_entity_poly.pdbx_strand_id
1 'polypeptide(L)'
;MKGLSAIPKIVLGTNLGFSALVALTSGLFACWIGDFALLGTREVMDDLFSEFPLREDANPKLHQRSRWDERDGGVGASLCLFIVFTFFFSTLCIGLPVSNGLVTPSFAIGAGIGRLVGEALRTLTTSVTGECPLSPAGGYAIVGAAAFSVSVTGKLSIGVVISELTGQLSYSIPVLFACVVGLGAGQLVEIDIYAMIARLKALPHWPAIHAAANFSKTVSDVVECTKAYEEPCLALVDDHPPANVQDTLNSATHVVIPVVRNGVFVGVMRVADLASAMEGDFTAAIDDAWPRCAPSATLSHLCFLFDLHHKDRVFVVSGGGRLVGHVDASEVGQALAAKMPAQETSNPMRDASAAYWRGRRAQLSVQGSGAV
;
A
#
# COMPACT_ATOMS: atom_id res chain seq x y z
N MET A 1 20.53 33.82 40.13
CA MET A 1 20.05 33.47 38.77
C MET A 1 20.84 32.27 38.24
N LYS A 2 20.57 31.08 38.79
CA LYS A 2 21.13 29.79 38.36
C LYS A 2 19.98 28.80 38.53
N GLY A 3 19.31 28.42 37.43
CA GLY A 3 18.14 27.55 37.53
C GLY A 3 17.29 27.42 36.27
N LEU A 4 17.87 27.52 35.07
CA LEU A 4 17.11 27.41 33.83
C LEU A 4 17.87 26.74 32.67
N SER A 5 18.90 25.93 32.94
CA SER A 5 19.69 25.25 31.89
C SER A 5 19.57 23.73 31.86
N ALA A 6 18.61 23.14 32.56
CA ALA A 6 18.40 21.68 32.58
C ALA A 6 17.00 21.29 32.10
N ILE A 7 16.61 21.73 30.90
CA ILE A 7 15.62 20.97 30.12
C ILE A 7 16.44 19.88 29.41
N PRO A 8 16.20 18.59 29.64
CA PRO A 8 17.03 17.55 29.07
C PRO A 8 16.84 17.55 27.54
N LYS A 9 17.90 17.90 26.81
CA LYS A 9 18.06 17.71 25.36
C LYS A 9 17.98 16.23 24.91
N ILE A 10 17.46 15.34 25.76
CA ILE A 10 17.43 13.89 25.59
C ILE A 10 16.05 13.39 25.10
N VAL A 11 14.99 14.19 25.21
CA VAL A 11 13.65 13.74 24.75
C VAL A 11 13.32 14.19 23.33
N LEU A 12 13.79 15.38 22.90
CA LEU A 12 13.46 15.94 21.58
C LEU A 12 14.28 15.34 20.41
N GLY A 13 15.28 14.51 20.70
CA GLY A 13 16.16 13.87 19.71
C GLY A 13 15.73 12.46 19.28
N THR A 14 14.59 11.96 19.77
CA THR A 14 14.07 10.64 19.40
C THR A 14 12.71 10.79 18.72
N ASN A 15 12.40 9.87 17.81
CA ASN A 15 11.10 9.66 17.17
C ASN A 15 9.91 9.76 18.15
N LEU A 16 10.13 9.44 19.42
CA LEU A 16 9.15 9.54 20.50
C LEU A 16 8.85 10.98 20.93
N GLY A 17 9.87 11.85 21.02
CA GLY A 17 9.70 13.26 21.39
C GLY A 17 8.94 14.06 20.36
N PHE A 18 9.18 13.80 19.07
CA PHE A 18 8.38 14.38 17.98
C PHE A 18 6.92 13.93 18.07
N SER A 19 6.67 12.64 18.31
CA SER A 19 5.32 12.10 18.47
C SER A 19 4.59 12.71 19.66
N ALA A 20 5.28 12.87 20.80
CA ALA A 20 4.74 13.52 21.99
C ALA A 20 4.42 15.00 21.74
N LEU A 21 5.27 15.72 20.99
CA LEU A 21 5.01 17.11 20.62
C LEU A 21 3.77 17.24 19.73
N VAL A 22 3.62 16.37 18.72
CA VAL A 22 2.44 16.37 17.85
C VAL A 22 1.17 16.06 18.65
N ALA A 23 1.22 15.08 19.58
CA ALA A 23 0.08 14.76 20.42
C ALA A 23 -0.30 15.89 21.40
N LEU A 24 0.69 16.57 21.99
CA LEU A 24 0.45 17.71 22.88
C LEU A 24 -0.11 18.90 22.11
N THR A 25 0.44 19.20 20.93
CA THR A 25 -0.06 20.29 20.08
C THR A 25 -1.46 20.01 19.57
N SER A 26 -1.76 18.77 19.16
CA SER A 26 -3.12 18.39 18.74
C SER A 26 -4.12 18.47 19.88
N GLY A 27 -3.75 18.03 21.09
CA GLY A 27 -4.60 18.11 22.26
C GLY A 27 -4.89 19.56 22.70
N LEU A 28 -3.85 20.40 22.76
CA LEU A 28 -4.01 21.83 23.09
C LEU A 28 -4.87 22.56 22.07
N PHE A 29 -4.71 22.23 20.78
CA PHE A 29 -5.48 22.86 19.72
C PHE A 29 -6.93 22.33 19.67
N ALA A 30 -7.16 21.06 20.00
CA ALA A 30 -8.52 20.52 20.16
C ALA A 30 -9.30 21.24 21.26
N CYS A 31 -8.67 21.49 22.41
CA CYS A 31 -9.28 22.29 23.49
C CYS A 31 -9.64 23.71 23.06
N TRP A 32 -8.86 24.31 22.15
CA TRP A 32 -9.13 25.66 21.63
C TRP A 32 -10.29 25.68 20.61
N ILE A 33 -10.51 24.58 19.91
CA ILE A 33 -11.47 24.48 18.81
C ILE A 33 -12.92 24.38 19.29
N GLY A 34 -13.16 23.61 20.35
CA GLY A 34 -14.47 23.37 20.93
C GLY A 34 -14.66 21.93 21.41
N ASP A 35 -15.72 21.71 22.19
CA ASP A 35 -15.97 20.43 22.87
C ASP A 35 -16.21 19.25 21.90
N PHE A 36 -16.69 19.51 20.68
CA PHE A 36 -16.83 18.48 19.64
C PHE A 36 -15.50 17.83 19.23
N ALA A 37 -14.37 18.55 19.32
CA ALA A 37 -13.06 18.00 18.97
C ALA A 37 -12.48 17.10 20.08
N LEU A 38 -13.09 17.10 21.27
CA LEU A 38 -12.70 16.27 22.41
C LEU A 38 -13.48 14.95 22.48
N LEU A 39 -14.47 14.75 21.61
CA LEU A 39 -15.25 13.54 21.53
C LEU A 39 -14.45 12.36 20.97
N GLY A 40 -14.83 11.15 21.38
CA GLY A 40 -14.30 9.94 20.76
C GLY A 40 -14.74 9.83 19.30
N THR A 41 -13.94 9.20 18.45
CA THR A 41 -14.26 9.11 17.01
C THR A 41 -15.61 8.46 16.75
N ARG A 42 -15.99 7.45 17.54
CA ARG A 42 -17.30 6.81 17.44
C ARG A 42 -18.44 7.77 17.74
N GLU A 43 -18.32 8.56 18.81
CA GLU A 43 -19.32 9.54 19.23
C GLU A 43 -19.49 10.63 18.15
N VAL A 44 -18.38 11.10 17.57
CA VAL A 44 -18.41 12.05 16.44
C VAL A 44 -19.15 11.45 15.23
N MET A 45 -18.89 10.18 14.90
CA MET A 45 -19.57 9.53 13.78
C MET A 45 -21.07 9.35 14.05
N ASP A 46 -21.44 8.93 15.26
CA ASP A 46 -22.84 8.75 15.67
C ASP A 46 -23.61 10.08 15.59
N ASP A 47 -22.98 11.19 16.00
CA ASP A 47 -23.54 12.54 15.84
C ASP A 47 -23.68 12.93 14.37
N LEU A 48 -22.63 12.77 13.55
CA LEU A 48 -22.63 13.16 12.13
C LEU A 48 -23.65 12.37 11.30
N PHE A 49 -23.88 11.10 11.64
CA PHE A 49 -24.84 10.23 10.95
C PHE A 49 -26.27 10.37 11.46
N SER A 50 -26.50 11.17 12.49
CA SER A 50 -27.85 11.41 13.01
C SER A 50 -28.78 11.98 11.92
N GLU A 51 -30.03 11.54 11.88
CA GLU A 51 -31.01 12.03 10.90
C GLU A 51 -31.48 13.47 11.22
N PHE A 52 -31.39 13.87 12.48
CA PHE A 52 -31.82 15.18 12.96
C PHE A 52 -30.72 16.24 12.78
N PRO A 53 -31.06 17.55 12.77
CA PRO A 53 -30.07 18.63 12.72
C PRO A 53 -29.08 18.55 13.89
N LEU A 54 -27.84 19.01 13.69
CA LEU A 54 -26.81 19.08 14.74
C LEU A 54 -27.03 20.27 15.69
N ARG A 55 -28.25 20.45 16.17
CA ARG A 55 -28.65 21.45 17.16
C ARG A 55 -29.19 20.76 18.39
N GLU A 56 -28.73 21.19 19.56
CA GLU A 56 -29.11 20.60 20.85
C GLU A 56 -30.64 20.68 21.07
N ASP A 57 -31.25 21.80 20.67
CA ASP A 57 -32.71 22.01 20.74
C ASP A 57 -33.52 21.08 19.81
N ALA A 58 -32.89 20.56 18.75
CA ALA A 58 -33.56 19.83 17.68
C ALA A 58 -33.24 18.34 17.66
N ASN A 59 -32.24 17.87 18.41
CA ASN A 59 -31.80 16.49 18.38
C ASN A 59 -31.51 15.94 19.79
N PRO A 60 -32.45 15.17 20.38
CA PRO A 60 -32.28 14.59 21.72
C PRO A 60 -31.29 13.42 21.75
N LYS A 61 -30.79 12.96 20.60
CA LYS A 61 -29.81 11.87 20.48
C LYS A 61 -28.36 12.37 20.42
N LEU A 62 -28.13 13.69 20.36
CA LEU A 62 -26.77 14.23 20.39
C LEU A 62 -26.10 13.94 21.72
N HIS A 63 -24.82 13.61 21.67
CA HIS A 63 -24.02 13.55 22.88
C HIS A 63 -23.96 14.94 23.54
N GLN A 64 -24.23 15.01 24.85
CA GLN A 64 -24.31 16.27 25.62
C GLN A 64 -23.01 17.12 25.55
N ARG A 65 -21.89 16.51 25.16
CA ARG A 65 -20.58 17.16 24.97
C ARG A 65 -20.33 17.68 23.56
N SER A 66 -21.21 17.41 22.60
CA SER A 66 -20.91 17.66 21.19
C SER A 66 -21.11 19.10 20.75
N ARG A 67 -22.02 19.85 21.39
CA ARG A 67 -22.15 21.32 21.29
C ARG A 67 -21.83 21.92 19.91
N TRP A 68 -22.30 21.29 18.84
CA TRP A 68 -22.00 21.69 17.46
C TRP A 68 -22.54 23.09 17.10
N ASP A 69 -23.48 23.62 17.89
CA ASP A 69 -24.11 24.93 17.71
C ASP A 69 -23.53 26.06 18.60
N GLU A 70 -22.54 25.77 19.46
CA GLU A 70 -22.06 26.73 20.48
C GLU A 70 -21.27 27.92 19.91
N ARG A 71 -20.78 27.82 18.66
CA ARG A 71 -19.94 28.85 18.03
C ARG A 71 -20.79 29.85 17.24
N ASP A 72 -20.40 31.13 17.27
CA ASP A 72 -21.13 32.26 16.64
C ASP A 72 -21.45 32.10 15.13
N GLY A 73 -20.77 31.19 14.43
CA GLY A 73 -21.03 30.85 13.02
C GLY A 73 -22.01 29.70 12.79
N GLY A 74 -22.62 29.17 13.85
CA GLY A 74 -23.54 28.03 13.84
C GLY A 74 -22.87 26.71 13.41
N VAL A 75 -23.72 25.70 13.19
CA VAL A 75 -23.34 24.33 12.80
C VAL A 75 -22.43 24.26 11.56
N GLY A 76 -22.63 25.14 10.58
CA GLY A 76 -21.79 25.15 9.37
C GLY A 76 -20.34 25.52 9.65
N ALA A 77 -20.11 26.50 10.53
CA ALA A 77 -18.76 26.93 10.90
C ALA A 77 -18.03 25.89 11.74
N SER A 78 -18.73 25.21 12.67
CA SER A 78 -18.15 24.12 13.47
C SER A 78 -17.76 22.93 12.60
N LEU A 79 -18.61 22.54 11.65
CA LEU A 79 -18.31 21.48 10.67
C LEU A 79 -17.10 21.83 9.77
N CYS A 80 -17.05 23.04 9.21
CA CYS A 80 -15.90 23.49 8.41
C CYS A 80 -14.60 23.41 9.21
N LEU A 81 -14.63 23.88 10.46
CA LEU A 81 -13.47 23.88 11.31
C LEU A 81 -13.07 22.47 11.75
N PHE A 82 -14.04 21.58 12.00
CA PHE A 82 -13.79 20.16 12.23
C PHE A 82 -13.08 19.50 11.05
N ILE A 83 -13.56 19.73 9.82
CA ILE A 83 -12.97 19.18 8.58
C ILE A 83 -11.52 19.65 8.44
N VAL A 84 -11.28 20.95 8.55
CA VAL A 84 -9.94 21.55 8.39
C VAL A 84 -8.98 21.02 9.45
N PHE A 85 -9.39 21.02 10.72
CA PHE A 85 -8.58 20.52 11.82
C PHE A 85 -8.24 19.04 11.65
N THR A 86 -9.24 18.20 11.39
CA THR A 86 -9.06 16.76 11.24
C THR A 86 -8.17 16.45 10.03
N PHE A 87 -8.32 17.18 8.93
CA PHE A 87 -7.46 17.03 7.75
C PHE A 87 -5.98 17.33 8.05
N PHE A 88 -5.68 18.49 8.64
CA PHE A 88 -4.29 18.87 8.94
C PHE A 88 -3.65 17.94 9.99
N PHE A 89 -4.34 17.67 11.09
CA PHE A 89 -3.78 16.82 12.14
C PHE A 89 -3.71 15.35 11.74
N SER A 90 -4.64 14.83 10.94
CA SER A 90 -4.53 13.47 10.40
C SER A 90 -3.28 13.32 9.53
N THR A 91 -2.96 14.33 8.71
CA THR A 91 -1.76 14.35 7.87
C THR A 91 -0.48 14.33 8.71
N LEU A 92 -0.43 15.13 9.78
CA LEU A 92 0.69 15.11 10.74
C LEU A 92 0.80 13.75 11.45
N CYS A 93 -0.33 13.15 11.86
CA CYS A 93 -0.36 11.87 12.55
C CYS A 93 0.12 10.70 11.68
N ILE A 94 -0.16 10.69 10.37
CA ILE A 94 0.30 9.64 9.44
C ILE A 94 1.83 9.60 9.36
N GLY A 95 2.49 10.75 9.47
CA GLY A 95 3.95 10.86 9.48
C GLY A 95 4.61 10.35 10.77
N LEU A 96 3.84 10.05 11.81
CA LEU A 96 4.39 9.60 13.09
C LEU A 96 4.91 8.16 13.01
N PRO A 97 6.05 7.87 13.66
CA PRO A 97 6.62 6.53 13.78
C PRO A 97 5.89 5.70 14.85
N VAL A 98 4.55 5.68 14.79
CA VAL A 98 3.65 4.96 15.71
C VAL A 98 2.67 4.15 14.86
N SER A 99 2.23 2.99 15.37
CA SER A 99 1.16 2.23 14.72
C SER A 99 -0.13 3.05 14.72
N ASN A 100 -0.55 3.54 13.56
CA ASN A 100 -1.76 4.31 13.36
C ASN A 100 -2.60 3.73 12.21
N GLY A 101 -3.89 4.07 12.19
CA GLY A 101 -4.81 3.75 11.11
C GLY A 101 -5.22 5.01 10.36
N LEU A 102 -5.29 4.92 9.03
CA LEU A 102 -5.68 6.04 8.15
C LEU A 102 -7.18 6.09 7.87
N VAL A 103 -7.83 4.92 7.80
CA VAL A 103 -9.22 4.83 7.31
C VAL A 103 -10.17 5.62 8.19
N THR A 104 -10.03 5.52 9.51
CA THR A 104 -10.90 6.20 10.48
C THR A 104 -10.89 7.73 10.36
N PRO A 105 -9.73 8.43 10.35
CA PRO A 105 -9.74 9.88 10.17
C PRO A 105 -10.21 10.30 8.78
N SER A 106 -9.88 9.56 7.71
CA SER A 106 -10.41 9.85 6.37
C SER A 106 -11.94 9.72 6.34
N PHE A 107 -12.47 8.69 6.99
CA PHE A 107 -13.91 8.47 7.12
C PHE A 107 -14.61 9.63 7.84
N ALA A 108 -14.03 10.12 8.94
CA ALA A 108 -14.57 11.25 9.69
C ALA A 108 -14.54 12.56 8.87
N ILE A 109 -13.47 12.83 8.13
CA ILE A 109 -13.36 14.00 7.23
C ILE A 109 -14.46 13.93 6.16
N GLY A 110 -14.61 12.78 5.51
CA GLY A 110 -15.65 12.57 4.50
C GLY A 110 -17.06 12.72 5.06
N ALA A 111 -17.30 12.23 6.28
CA ALA A 111 -18.59 12.40 6.97
C ALA A 111 -18.88 13.87 7.25
N GLY A 112 -17.89 14.64 7.71
CA GLY A 112 -18.02 16.08 7.91
C GLY A 112 -18.36 16.82 6.62
N ILE A 113 -17.67 16.51 5.52
CA ILE A 113 -17.94 17.12 4.20
C ILE A 113 -19.35 16.78 3.72
N GLY A 114 -19.74 15.50 3.79
CA GLY A 114 -21.07 15.05 3.40
C GLY A 114 -22.17 15.70 4.24
N ARG A 115 -21.92 15.86 5.56
CA ARG A 115 -22.83 16.53 6.47
C ARG A 115 -22.98 18.02 6.15
N LEU A 116 -21.87 18.70 5.87
CA LEU A 116 -21.87 20.11 5.47
C LEU A 116 -22.70 20.32 4.19
N VAL A 117 -22.55 19.44 3.19
CA VAL A 117 -23.37 19.46 1.97
C VAL A 117 -24.84 19.20 2.29
N GLY A 118 -25.14 18.23 3.16
CA GLY A 118 -26.51 17.93 3.58
C GLY A 118 -27.20 19.10 4.28
N GLU A 119 -26.49 19.78 5.20
CA GLU A 119 -27.00 20.97 5.89
C GLU A 119 -27.15 22.17 4.94
N ALA A 120 -26.22 22.35 3.99
CA ALA A 120 -26.32 23.39 2.96
C ALA A 120 -27.50 23.14 2.00
N LEU A 121 -27.73 21.90 1.58
CA LEU A 121 -28.89 21.54 0.77
C LEU A 121 -30.20 21.77 1.55
N ARG A 122 -30.22 21.46 2.85
CA ARG A 122 -31.37 21.73 3.71
C ARG A 122 -31.71 23.22 3.73
N THR A 123 -30.75 24.10 4.01
CA THR A 123 -30.99 25.56 4.04
C THR A 123 -31.47 26.09 2.69
N LEU A 124 -30.89 25.61 1.59
CA LEU A 124 -31.32 25.96 0.24
C LEU A 124 -32.76 25.49 -0.04
N THR A 125 -33.10 24.24 0.23
CA THR A 125 -34.46 23.72 0.01
C THR A 125 -35.50 24.46 0.85
N THR A 126 -35.25 24.70 2.14
CA THR A 126 -36.16 25.48 3.00
C THR A 126 -36.42 26.89 2.44
N SER A 127 -35.41 27.54 1.86
CA SER A 127 -35.57 28.86 1.25
C SER A 127 -36.40 28.86 -0.05
N VAL A 128 -36.43 27.73 -0.78
CA VAL A 128 -37.11 27.63 -2.07
C VAL A 128 -38.54 27.08 -1.92
N THR A 129 -38.72 26.01 -1.13
CA THR A 129 -40.00 25.30 -1.02
C THR A 129 -40.81 25.70 0.21
N GLY A 130 -40.24 26.44 1.16
CA GLY A 130 -40.88 26.81 2.44
C GLY A 130 -41.09 25.64 3.41
N GLU A 131 -41.10 24.41 2.90
CA GLU A 131 -41.04 23.18 3.67
C GLU A 131 -39.57 22.84 3.97
N CYS A 132 -39.30 22.38 5.19
CA CYS A 132 -38.08 21.67 5.54
C CYS A 132 -38.32 20.19 5.25
N PRO A 133 -38.04 19.66 4.02
CA PRO A 133 -37.95 18.23 3.90
C PRO A 133 -36.91 17.77 4.94
N LEU A 134 -37.18 16.67 5.65
CA LEU A 134 -36.13 15.90 6.31
C LEU A 134 -35.20 15.38 5.21
N SER A 135 -34.38 16.26 4.65
CA SER A 135 -33.22 15.85 3.88
C SER A 135 -32.33 15.14 4.89
N PRO A 136 -32.06 13.83 4.73
CA PRO A 136 -31.26 13.10 5.70
C PRO A 136 -29.82 13.59 5.56
N ALA A 137 -29.48 14.68 6.25
CA ALA A 137 -28.12 15.21 6.31
C ALA A 137 -27.15 14.13 6.80
N GLY A 138 -27.62 13.21 7.66
CA GLY A 138 -26.91 11.98 8.03
C GLY A 138 -26.68 11.01 6.86
N GLY A 139 -27.64 10.87 5.94
CA GLY A 139 -27.47 10.08 4.71
C GLY A 139 -26.38 10.65 3.79
N TYR A 140 -26.35 11.97 3.61
CA TYR A 140 -25.26 12.63 2.87
C TYR A 140 -23.91 12.51 3.58
N ALA A 141 -23.89 12.53 4.92
CA ALA A 141 -22.68 12.26 5.69
C ALA A 141 -22.14 10.84 5.42
N ILE A 142 -23.01 9.83 5.40
CA ILE A 142 -22.62 8.45 5.06
C ILE A 142 -22.01 8.37 3.65
N VAL A 143 -22.68 8.98 2.66
CA VAL A 143 -22.21 9.00 1.27
C VAL A 143 -20.85 9.70 1.16
N GLY A 144 -20.67 10.86 1.82
CA GLY A 144 -19.40 11.59 1.86
C GLY A 144 -18.28 10.81 2.52
N ALA A 145 -18.58 10.13 3.64
CA ALA A 145 -17.63 9.30 4.38
C ALA A 145 -17.10 8.15 3.51
N ALA A 146 -17.99 7.50 2.76
CA ALA A 146 -17.64 6.43 1.84
C ALA A 146 -16.85 6.93 0.63
N ALA A 147 -17.35 7.95 -0.07
CA ALA A 147 -16.71 8.47 -1.27
C ALA A 147 -15.29 8.99 -1.01
N PHE A 148 -15.09 9.73 0.09
CA PHE A 148 -13.78 10.26 0.44
C PHE A 148 -12.80 9.16 0.87
N SER A 149 -13.23 8.21 1.69
CA SER A 149 -12.37 7.09 2.12
C SER A 149 -11.92 6.22 0.94
N VAL A 150 -12.82 5.98 -0.01
CA VAL A 150 -12.49 5.25 -1.26
C VAL A 150 -11.52 6.05 -2.12
N SER A 151 -11.72 7.37 -2.26
CA SER A 151 -10.82 8.24 -3.00
C SER A 151 -9.40 8.23 -2.44
N VAL A 152 -9.24 8.25 -1.12
CA VAL A 152 -7.91 8.28 -0.46
C VAL A 152 -7.20 6.92 -0.55
N THR A 153 -7.94 5.83 -0.36
CA THR A 153 -7.37 4.47 -0.28
C THR A 153 -7.28 3.74 -1.61
N GLY A 154 -8.03 4.18 -2.62
CA GLY A 154 -8.10 3.53 -3.92
C GLY A 154 -8.89 2.21 -3.94
N LYS A 155 -9.69 1.91 -2.89
CA LYS A 155 -10.37 0.61 -2.74
C LYS A 155 -11.89 0.77 -2.66
N LEU A 156 -12.62 0.29 -3.68
CA LEU A 156 -14.09 0.29 -3.70
C LEU A 156 -14.72 -0.56 -2.58
N SER A 157 -14.00 -1.55 -2.04
CA SER A 157 -14.50 -2.42 -0.96
C SER A 157 -14.90 -1.64 0.30
N ILE A 158 -14.27 -0.50 0.56
CA ILE A 158 -14.63 0.34 1.72
C ILE A 158 -16.06 0.86 1.59
N GLY A 159 -16.51 1.20 0.39
CA GLY A 159 -17.90 1.62 0.14
C GLY A 159 -18.90 0.52 0.46
N VAL A 160 -18.57 -0.73 0.13
CA VAL A 160 -19.40 -1.90 0.46
C VAL A 160 -19.46 -2.09 1.98
N VAL A 161 -18.32 -2.08 2.66
CA VAL A 161 -18.24 -2.19 4.13
C VAL A 161 -19.10 -1.14 4.81
N ILE A 162 -19.05 0.12 4.36
CA ILE A 162 -19.86 1.20 4.94
C ILE A 162 -21.34 0.95 4.69
N SER A 163 -21.72 0.52 3.48
CA SER A 163 -23.10 0.20 3.17
C SER A 163 -23.65 -0.95 4.02
N GLU A 164 -22.81 -1.95 4.33
CA GLU A 164 -23.16 -3.04 5.24
C GLU A 164 -23.29 -2.56 6.69
N LEU A 165 -22.36 -1.72 7.16
CA LEU A 165 -22.38 -1.15 8.51
C LEU A 165 -23.61 -0.28 8.77
N THR A 166 -24.12 0.40 7.73
CA THR A 166 -25.34 1.21 7.83
C THR A 166 -26.63 0.38 7.88
N GLY A 167 -26.57 -0.92 7.55
CA GLY A 167 -27.67 -1.87 7.70
C GLY A 167 -28.88 -1.66 6.78
N GLN A 168 -28.82 -0.69 5.86
CA GLN A 168 -29.90 -0.36 4.93
C GLN A 168 -29.43 -0.48 3.48
N LEU A 169 -29.56 -1.68 2.90
CA LEU A 169 -29.13 -1.99 1.54
C LEU A 169 -29.79 -1.13 0.45
N SER A 170 -30.94 -0.52 0.75
CA SER A 170 -31.64 0.40 -0.15
C SER A 170 -30.81 1.65 -0.48
N TYR A 171 -29.90 2.06 0.42
CA TYR A 171 -28.98 3.18 0.20
C TYR A 171 -27.64 2.75 -0.42
N SER A 172 -27.41 1.45 -0.65
CA SER A 172 -26.12 0.96 -1.16
C SER A 172 -25.83 1.43 -2.59
N ILE A 173 -26.82 1.49 -3.47
CA ILE A 173 -26.63 1.91 -4.87
C ILE A 173 -26.07 3.35 -4.97
N PRO A 174 -26.71 4.39 -4.37
CA PRO A 174 -26.19 5.75 -4.44
C PRO A 174 -24.84 5.92 -3.73
N VAL A 175 -24.60 5.19 -2.62
CA VAL A 175 -23.29 5.18 -1.93
C VAL A 175 -22.21 4.64 -2.85
N LEU A 176 -22.43 3.48 -3.48
CA LEU A 176 -21.45 2.85 -4.37
C LEU A 176 -21.21 3.69 -5.63
N PHE A 177 -22.24 4.32 -6.18
CA PHE A 177 -22.09 5.24 -7.29
C PHE A 177 -21.18 6.43 -6.91
N ALA A 178 -21.42 7.05 -5.76
CA ALA A 178 -20.56 8.13 -5.26
C ALA A 178 -19.12 7.65 -5.00
N CYS A 179 -18.93 6.43 -4.51
CA CYS A 179 -17.60 5.82 -4.35
C CYS A 179 -16.86 5.65 -5.69
N VAL A 180 -17.53 5.25 -6.76
CA VAL A 180 -16.91 5.13 -8.09
C VAL A 180 -16.50 6.51 -8.63
N VAL A 181 -17.35 7.52 -8.47
CA VAL A 181 -17.03 8.90 -8.86
C VAL A 181 -15.84 9.43 -8.05
N GLY A 182 -15.84 9.21 -6.72
CA GLY A 182 -14.74 9.58 -5.84
C GLY A 182 -13.42 8.87 -6.19
N LEU A 183 -13.48 7.57 -6.49
CA LEU A 183 -12.32 6.79 -6.94
C LEU A 183 -11.74 7.37 -8.24
N GLY A 184 -12.60 7.65 -9.22
CA GLY A 184 -12.19 8.24 -10.49
C GLY A 184 -11.55 9.61 -10.28
N ALA A 185 -12.16 10.48 -9.48
CA ALA A 185 -11.61 11.79 -9.17
C ALA A 185 -10.25 11.71 -8.47
N GLY A 186 -10.09 10.80 -7.50
CA GLY A 186 -8.81 10.58 -6.80
C GLY A 186 -7.70 10.09 -7.74
N GLN A 187 -8.01 9.10 -8.59
CA GLN A 187 -7.06 8.52 -9.54
C GLN A 187 -6.61 9.49 -10.64
N LEU A 188 -7.40 10.53 -10.93
CA LEU A 188 -7.00 11.60 -11.86
C LEU A 188 -5.96 12.55 -11.25
N VAL A 189 -5.94 12.69 -9.92
CA VAL A 189 -5.06 13.65 -9.23
C VAL A 189 -3.76 12.99 -8.81
N GLU A 190 -3.83 11.85 -8.11
CA GLU A 190 -2.66 11.23 -7.48
C GLU A 190 -2.82 9.71 -7.36
N ILE A 191 -1.71 9.01 -7.10
CA ILE A 191 -1.74 7.59 -6.71
C ILE A 191 -2.40 7.39 -5.34
N ASP A 192 -2.85 6.16 -5.06
CA ASP A 192 -3.39 5.84 -3.74
C ASP A 192 -2.35 6.08 -2.62
N ILE A 193 -2.84 6.41 -1.43
CA ILE A 193 -1.96 6.74 -0.30
C ILE A 193 -1.07 5.57 0.13
N TYR A 194 -1.53 4.33 -0.05
CA TYR A 194 -0.77 3.14 0.30
C TYR A 194 0.42 2.93 -0.64
N ALA A 195 0.24 3.09 -1.96
CA ALA A 195 1.34 3.08 -2.91
C ALA A 195 2.26 4.28 -2.70
N MET A 196 1.72 5.44 -2.37
CA MET A 196 2.53 6.62 -2.02
C MET A 196 3.45 6.35 -0.83
N ILE A 197 2.91 5.82 0.27
CA ILE A 197 3.70 5.46 1.46
C ILE A 197 4.74 4.36 1.11
N ALA A 198 4.37 3.38 0.29
CA ALA A 198 5.29 2.33 -0.15
C ALA A 198 6.48 2.90 -0.95
N ARG A 199 6.21 3.86 -1.86
CA ARG A 199 7.23 4.59 -2.63
C ARG A 199 8.12 5.45 -1.73
N LEU A 200 7.53 6.22 -0.81
CA LEU A 200 8.27 7.05 0.14
C LEU A 200 9.20 6.21 1.04
N LYS A 201 8.76 5.01 1.43
CA LYS A 201 9.56 4.06 2.22
C LYS A 201 10.53 3.23 1.37
N ALA A 202 10.54 3.42 0.05
CA ALA A 202 11.32 2.64 -0.91
C ALA A 202 11.19 1.13 -0.67
N LEU A 203 9.97 0.67 -0.35
CA LEU A 203 9.72 -0.76 -0.17
C LEU A 203 9.86 -1.46 -1.52
N PRO A 204 10.48 -2.65 -1.56
CA PRO A 204 10.44 -3.50 -2.74
C PRO A 204 8.97 -3.78 -3.07
N HIS A 205 8.45 -3.13 -4.10
CA HIS A 205 7.09 -3.32 -4.56
C HIS A 205 7.13 -4.00 -5.91
N TRP A 206 6.20 -4.92 -6.13
CA TRP A 206 5.99 -5.45 -7.47
C TRP A 206 5.56 -4.30 -8.39
N PRO A 207 6.10 -4.20 -9.62
CA PRO A 207 5.65 -3.20 -10.57
C PRO A 207 4.15 -3.29 -10.79
N ALA A 208 3.45 -2.16 -10.65
CA ALA A 208 2.11 -2.05 -11.18
C ALA A 208 2.18 -2.13 -12.72
N ILE A 209 1.53 -3.15 -13.29
CA ILE A 209 1.50 -3.45 -14.74
C ILE A 209 0.94 -2.27 -15.56
N HIS A 210 0.24 -1.33 -14.91
CA HIS A 210 -0.40 -0.17 -15.52
C HIS A 210 0.54 1.00 -15.89
N ALA A 211 1.80 0.98 -15.49
CA ALA A 211 2.72 2.07 -15.86
C ALA A 211 3.12 1.94 -17.34
N ALA A 212 2.60 2.85 -18.19
CA ALA A 212 2.88 2.92 -19.64
C ALA A 212 4.39 2.86 -19.99
N ALA A 213 5.26 3.31 -19.08
CA ALA A 213 6.72 3.29 -19.22
C ALA A 213 7.34 1.87 -19.20
N ASN A 214 6.63 0.86 -18.71
CA ASN A 214 7.13 -0.52 -18.60
C ASN A 214 6.98 -1.32 -19.89
N PHE A 215 6.12 -0.88 -20.82
CA PHE A 215 5.85 -1.61 -22.07
C PHE A 215 6.96 -1.47 -23.12
N SER A 216 7.83 -0.47 -23.01
CA SER A 216 8.94 -0.25 -23.96
C SER A 216 10.20 -1.03 -23.62
N LYS A 217 10.29 -1.66 -22.44
CA LYS A 217 11.50 -2.37 -22.01
C LYS A 217 11.41 -3.85 -22.34
N THR A 218 12.54 -4.39 -22.75
CA THR A 218 12.69 -5.82 -23.07
C THR A 218 13.43 -6.55 -21.96
N VAL A 219 13.32 -7.87 -21.93
CA VAL A 219 14.05 -8.72 -20.98
C VAL A 219 15.57 -8.56 -21.16
N SER A 220 16.04 -8.35 -22.39
CA SER A 220 17.45 -8.05 -22.69
C SER A 220 17.98 -6.74 -22.09
N ASP A 221 17.12 -5.83 -21.65
CA ASP A 221 17.53 -4.60 -20.96
C ASP A 221 17.74 -4.79 -19.45
N VAL A 222 17.26 -5.92 -18.90
CA VAL A 222 17.29 -6.26 -17.47
C VAL A 222 18.33 -7.35 -17.22
N VAL A 223 18.39 -8.34 -18.11
CA VAL A 223 19.39 -9.41 -18.07
C VAL A 223 20.46 -9.08 -19.10
N GLU A 224 21.73 -9.12 -18.71
CA GLU A 224 22.85 -9.10 -19.65
C GLU A 224 22.84 -10.38 -20.50
N CYS A 225 21.98 -10.44 -21.50
CA CYS A 225 21.82 -11.58 -22.42
C CYS A 225 23.04 -11.81 -23.34
N THR A 226 24.07 -10.97 -23.24
CA THR A 226 25.29 -11.00 -24.06
C THR A 226 26.41 -11.86 -23.48
N LYS A 227 26.37 -12.21 -22.18
CA LYS A 227 27.34 -13.14 -21.58
C LYS A 227 26.83 -14.57 -21.72
N ALA A 228 27.77 -15.51 -21.90
CA ALA A 228 27.42 -16.92 -21.82
C ALA A 228 26.85 -17.21 -20.42
N TYR A 229 25.89 -18.14 -20.32
CA TYR A 229 25.34 -18.56 -19.05
C TYR A 229 26.47 -19.15 -18.18
N GLU A 230 26.92 -18.41 -17.18
CA GLU A 230 28.05 -18.79 -16.31
C GLU A 230 27.61 -19.60 -15.08
N GLU A 231 26.31 -19.69 -14.82
CA GLU A 231 25.75 -20.42 -13.68
C GLU A 231 25.74 -21.95 -13.88
N PRO A 232 25.78 -22.73 -12.78
CA PRO A 232 25.76 -24.18 -12.85
C PRO A 232 24.48 -24.68 -13.54
N CYS A 233 24.66 -25.48 -14.59
CA CYS A 233 23.58 -26.14 -15.32
C CYS A 233 23.84 -27.64 -15.43
N LEU A 234 22.75 -28.42 -15.41
CA LEU A 234 22.82 -29.86 -15.60
C LEU A 234 22.80 -30.14 -17.10
N ALA A 235 23.96 -30.55 -17.64
CA ALA A 235 24.12 -30.84 -19.05
C ALA A 235 23.83 -32.33 -19.32
N LEU A 236 22.66 -32.61 -19.88
CA LEU A 236 22.29 -33.94 -20.35
C LEU A 236 23.01 -34.28 -21.65
N VAL A 237 23.62 -35.46 -21.67
CA VAL A 237 24.17 -36.11 -22.87
C VAL A 237 23.36 -37.38 -23.08
N ASP A 238 22.64 -37.47 -24.21
CA ASP A 238 21.87 -38.65 -24.63
C ASP A 238 20.94 -39.25 -23.54
N ASP A 239 20.28 -38.37 -22.76
CA ASP A 239 19.33 -38.72 -21.70
C ASP A 239 19.89 -39.51 -20.51
N HIS A 240 21.21 -39.57 -20.40
CA HIS A 240 21.90 -40.11 -19.23
C HIS A 240 22.11 -39.04 -18.14
N PRO A 241 22.15 -39.46 -16.85
CA PRO A 241 22.42 -38.56 -15.75
C PRO A 241 23.76 -37.81 -15.97
N PRO A 242 23.82 -36.50 -15.72
CA PRO A 242 25.00 -35.70 -16.04
C PRO A 242 26.22 -36.15 -15.22
N ALA A 243 27.40 -36.19 -15.84
CA ALA A 243 28.65 -36.47 -15.11
C ALA A 243 29.02 -35.36 -14.11
N ASN A 244 28.49 -34.15 -14.32
CA ASN A 244 28.77 -32.96 -13.51
C ASN A 244 27.81 -32.76 -12.33
N VAL A 245 26.96 -33.74 -11.98
CA VAL A 245 25.93 -33.58 -10.95
C VAL A 245 26.50 -33.12 -9.60
N GLN A 246 27.57 -33.76 -9.12
CA GLN A 246 28.14 -33.44 -7.81
C GLN A 246 28.82 -32.06 -7.79
N ASP A 247 29.52 -31.70 -8.87
CA ASP A 247 30.15 -30.38 -9.01
C ASP A 247 29.10 -29.27 -9.13
N THR A 248 27.99 -29.56 -9.81
CA THR A 248 26.84 -28.65 -9.96
C THR A 248 26.12 -28.48 -8.62
N LEU A 249 25.95 -29.55 -7.84
CA LEU A 249 25.38 -29.50 -6.48
C LEU A 249 26.23 -28.65 -5.54
N ASN A 250 27.56 -28.84 -5.57
CA ASN A 250 28.48 -28.12 -4.71
C ASN A 250 28.61 -26.63 -5.08
N SER A 251 28.34 -26.28 -6.35
CA SER A 251 28.38 -24.90 -6.85
C SER A 251 26.99 -24.24 -6.91
N ALA A 252 25.91 -24.99 -6.73
CA ALA A 252 24.55 -24.46 -6.77
C ALA A 252 24.28 -23.55 -5.58
N THR A 253 24.11 -22.27 -5.87
CA THR A 253 23.65 -21.24 -4.91
C THR A 253 22.13 -21.21 -4.76
N HIS A 254 21.41 -21.85 -5.69
CA HIS A 254 19.96 -21.74 -5.83
C HIS A 254 19.25 -23.10 -5.73
N VAL A 255 17.98 -23.05 -5.32
CA VAL A 255 17.12 -24.23 -5.10
C VAL A 255 16.77 -24.97 -6.40
N VAL A 256 16.96 -24.30 -7.53
CA VAL A 256 16.43 -24.70 -8.84
C VAL A 256 17.57 -24.65 -9.86
N ILE A 257 17.82 -25.75 -10.56
CA ILE A 257 18.90 -25.90 -11.54
C ILE A 257 18.30 -26.13 -12.93
N PRO A 258 18.71 -25.35 -13.96
CA PRO A 258 18.27 -25.60 -15.32
C PRO A 258 18.92 -26.86 -15.91
N VAL A 259 18.13 -27.60 -16.68
CA VAL A 259 18.55 -28.81 -17.38
C VAL A 259 18.65 -28.50 -18.88
N VAL A 260 19.81 -28.78 -19.45
CA VAL A 260 20.17 -28.43 -20.82
C VAL A 260 20.62 -29.68 -21.56
N ARG A 261 20.06 -29.95 -22.75
CA ARG A 261 20.46 -31.06 -23.63
C ARG A 261 21.16 -30.50 -24.87
N ASN A 262 22.44 -30.80 -25.07
CA ASN A 262 23.23 -30.30 -26.22
C ASN A 262 23.13 -28.77 -26.42
N GLY A 263 23.08 -28.01 -25.32
CA GLY A 263 22.93 -26.55 -25.33
C GLY A 263 21.48 -26.03 -25.45
N VAL A 264 20.49 -26.90 -25.60
CA VAL A 264 19.05 -26.56 -25.65
C VAL A 264 18.41 -26.71 -24.27
N PHE A 265 17.66 -25.71 -23.84
CA PHE A 265 16.92 -25.74 -22.57
C PHE A 265 15.75 -26.72 -22.65
N VAL A 266 15.74 -27.75 -21.79
CA VAL A 266 14.68 -28.77 -21.76
C VAL A 266 13.68 -28.48 -20.66
N GLY A 267 14.19 -28.12 -19.48
CA GLY A 267 13.38 -27.89 -18.31
C GLY A 267 14.23 -27.64 -17.09
N VAL A 268 13.66 -27.90 -15.93
CA VAL A 268 14.21 -27.48 -14.65
C VAL A 268 14.12 -28.61 -13.65
N MET A 269 15.13 -28.74 -12.79
CA MET A 269 15.09 -29.70 -11.69
C MET A 269 15.43 -29.02 -10.38
N ARG A 270 14.71 -29.38 -9.32
CA ARG A 270 14.99 -28.88 -7.97
C ARG A 270 16.16 -29.66 -7.37
N VAL A 271 16.98 -28.98 -6.59
CA VAL A 271 18.11 -29.59 -5.87
C VAL A 271 17.64 -30.74 -4.97
N ALA A 272 16.47 -30.59 -4.33
CA ALA A 272 15.89 -31.63 -3.48
C ALA A 272 15.50 -32.90 -4.24
N ASP A 273 15.08 -32.76 -5.50
CA ASP A 273 14.62 -33.87 -6.34
C ASP A 273 15.79 -34.54 -7.09
N LEU A 274 16.99 -33.95 -7.03
CA LEU A 274 18.16 -34.44 -7.76
C LEU A 274 18.69 -35.76 -7.19
N ALA A 275 18.70 -35.94 -5.87
CA ALA A 275 19.15 -37.19 -5.24
C ALA A 275 18.22 -38.36 -5.59
N SER A 276 16.89 -38.14 -5.58
CA SER A 276 15.93 -39.16 -6.00
C SER A 276 15.95 -39.40 -7.51
N ALA A 277 16.23 -38.38 -8.32
CA ALA A 277 16.39 -38.50 -9.76
C ALA A 277 17.61 -39.34 -10.17
N MET A 278 18.66 -39.40 -9.33
CA MET A 278 19.83 -40.26 -9.57
C MET A 278 19.56 -41.75 -9.33
N GLU A 279 18.68 -42.06 -8.38
CA GLU A 279 18.30 -43.45 -8.06
C GLU A 279 17.17 -43.97 -8.96
N GLY A 280 16.41 -43.07 -9.60
CA GLY A 280 15.26 -43.37 -10.45
C GLY A 280 15.43 -42.94 -11.91
N ASP A 281 14.31 -42.60 -12.55
CA ASP A 281 14.29 -42.08 -13.92
C ASP A 281 14.55 -40.56 -13.90
N PHE A 282 15.73 -40.17 -14.37
CA PHE A 282 16.16 -38.78 -14.40
C PHE A 282 15.28 -37.91 -15.30
N THR A 283 14.75 -38.46 -16.39
CA THR A 283 13.95 -37.68 -17.36
C THR A 283 12.58 -37.31 -16.82
N ALA A 284 12.00 -38.17 -15.97
CA ALA A 284 10.71 -37.94 -15.32
C ALA A 284 10.79 -36.88 -14.21
N ALA A 285 11.97 -36.62 -13.66
CA ALA A 285 12.19 -35.61 -12.62
C ALA A 285 12.35 -34.18 -13.18
N ILE A 286 12.41 -34.03 -14.51
CA ILE A 286 12.55 -32.74 -15.18
C ILE A 286 11.17 -32.08 -15.30
N ASP A 287 11.03 -30.88 -14.73
CA ASP A 287 9.86 -30.02 -14.93
C ASP A 287 10.02 -29.25 -16.26
N ASP A 288 9.32 -29.71 -17.31
CA ASP A 288 9.29 -29.11 -18.64
C ASP A 288 8.28 -27.95 -18.76
N ALA A 289 7.37 -27.83 -17.79
CA ALA A 289 6.33 -26.82 -17.71
C ALA A 289 6.81 -25.50 -17.06
N TRP A 290 8.09 -25.42 -16.68
CA TRP A 290 8.65 -24.22 -16.07
C TRP A 290 8.55 -23.00 -17.01
N PRO A 291 8.15 -21.81 -16.49
CA PRO A 291 8.01 -20.61 -17.32
C PRO A 291 9.34 -20.22 -17.97
N ARG A 292 9.27 -19.93 -19.26
CA ARG A 292 10.39 -19.51 -20.10
C ARG A 292 10.02 -18.26 -20.89
N CYS A 293 10.97 -17.36 -21.11
CA CYS A 293 10.76 -16.12 -21.86
C CYS A 293 11.84 -15.91 -22.92
N ALA A 294 11.49 -15.24 -24.01
CA ALA A 294 12.46 -14.83 -25.02
C ALA A 294 13.20 -13.56 -24.58
N PRO A 295 14.47 -13.35 -24.97
CA PRO A 295 15.20 -12.11 -24.64
C PRO A 295 14.52 -10.86 -25.24
N SER A 296 13.85 -11.01 -26.38
CA SER A 296 13.06 -9.94 -27.03
C SER A 296 11.68 -9.72 -26.42
N ALA A 297 11.27 -10.53 -25.43
CA ALA A 297 9.97 -10.37 -24.78
C ALA A 297 9.90 -9.05 -24.00
N THR A 298 8.70 -8.50 -23.88
CA THR A 298 8.48 -7.29 -23.09
C THR A 298 8.55 -7.59 -21.60
N LEU A 299 8.99 -6.60 -20.81
CA LEU A 299 9.03 -6.72 -19.36
C LEU A 299 7.63 -6.96 -18.77
N SER A 300 6.58 -6.39 -19.36
CA SER A 300 5.19 -6.65 -18.95
C SER A 300 4.80 -8.12 -19.11
N HIS A 301 5.26 -8.79 -20.17
CA HIS A 301 5.03 -10.22 -20.35
C HIS A 301 5.78 -11.05 -19.30
N LEU A 302 7.01 -10.66 -18.98
CA LEU A 302 7.78 -11.29 -17.90
C LEU A 302 7.09 -11.14 -16.54
N CYS A 303 6.63 -9.95 -16.18
CA CYS A 303 5.88 -9.73 -14.94
C CYS A 303 4.59 -10.57 -14.90
N PHE A 304 3.88 -10.67 -16.01
CA PHE A 304 2.71 -11.53 -16.11
C PHE A 304 3.03 -13.01 -15.89
N LEU A 305 4.16 -13.51 -16.40
CA LEU A 305 4.59 -14.90 -16.16
C LEU A 305 4.89 -15.16 -14.67
N PHE A 306 5.53 -14.21 -14.00
CA PHE A 306 5.76 -14.26 -12.56
C PHE A 306 4.44 -14.29 -11.77
N ASP A 307 3.48 -13.44 -12.13
CA ASP A 307 2.15 -13.38 -11.48
C ASP A 307 1.31 -14.63 -11.75
N LEU A 308 1.40 -15.21 -12.95
CA LEU A 308 0.63 -16.39 -13.34
C LEU A 308 1.14 -17.67 -12.68
N HIS A 309 2.46 -17.87 -12.66
CA HIS A 309 3.05 -19.12 -12.19
C HIS A 309 3.50 -19.09 -10.72
N HIS A 310 3.51 -17.91 -10.09
CA HIS A 310 3.97 -17.72 -8.70
C HIS A 310 5.34 -18.37 -8.43
N LYS A 311 6.28 -18.24 -9.38
CA LYS A 311 7.66 -18.74 -9.29
C LYS A 311 8.60 -17.57 -9.05
N ASP A 312 9.72 -17.81 -8.37
CA ASP A 312 10.70 -16.74 -8.10
C ASP A 312 11.67 -16.49 -9.27
N ARG A 313 11.76 -17.44 -10.20
CA ARG A 313 12.73 -17.45 -11.30
C ARG A 313 12.10 -17.86 -12.63
N VAL A 314 12.42 -17.13 -13.69
CA VAL A 314 12.04 -17.43 -15.08
C VAL A 314 13.30 -17.54 -15.93
N PHE A 315 13.39 -18.56 -16.78
CA PHE A 315 14.57 -18.75 -17.64
C PHE A 315 14.42 -18.03 -18.98
N VAL A 316 15.51 -17.45 -19.47
CA VAL A 316 15.57 -16.72 -20.75
C VAL A 316 16.15 -17.64 -21.82
N VAL A 317 15.36 -17.91 -22.85
CA VAL A 317 15.70 -18.85 -23.93
C VAL A 317 15.72 -18.10 -25.26
N SER A 318 16.82 -18.26 -26.01
CA SER A 318 16.96 -17.67 -27.36
C SER A 318 16.05 -18.38 -28.37
N GLY A 319 15.82 -17.76 -29.54
CA GLY A 319 15.00 -18.33 -30.62
C GLY A 319 15.47 -19.70 -31.13
N GLY A 320 16.73 -20.08 -30.88
CA GLY A 320 17.27 -21.42 -31.16
C GLY A 320 17.10 -22.44 -30.02
N GLY A 321 16.30 -22.15 -29.00
CA GLY A 321 16.09 -23.02 -27.83
C GLY A 321 17.25 -23.03 -26.83
N ARG A 322 18.29 -22.22 -27.04
CA ARG A 322 19.46 -22.15 -26.15
C ARG A 322 19.17 -21.35 -24.90
N LEU A 323 19.62 -21.84 -23.75
CA LEU A 323 19.58 -21.10 -22.49
C LEU A 323 20.56 -19.93 -22.55
N VAL A 324 20.06 -18.71 -22.35
CA VAL A 324 20.85 -17.47 -22.40
C VAL A 324 21.06 -16.91 -21.01
N GLY A 325 20.06 -17.04 -20.14
CA GLY A 325 20.03 -16.37 -18.84
C GLY A 325 18.89 -16.87 -17.98
N HIS A 326 18.80 -16.32 -16.79
CA HIS A 326 17.61 -16.38 -15.95
C HIS A 326 17.28 -14.96 -15.49
N VAL A 327 16.05 -14.76 -15.03
CA VAL A 327 15.63 -13.53 -14.36
C VAL A 327 15.02 -13.93 -13.04
N ASP A 328 15.47 -13.31 -11.96
CA ASP A 328 14.83 -13.44 -10.65
C ASP A 328 13.82 -12.30 -10.41
N ALA A 329 12.74 -12.60 -9.71
CA ALA A 329 11.72 -11.62 -9.34
C ALA A 329 12.32 -10.41 -8.58
N SER A 330 13.38 -10.64 -7.81
CA SER A 330 14.08 -9.59 -7.05
C SER A 330 14.87 -8.62 -7.94
N GLU A 331 15.44 -9.10 -9.05
CA GLU A 331 16.19 -8.30 -10.02
C GLU A 331 15.25 -7.42 -10.84
N VAL A 332 14.08 -7.96 -11.21
CA VAL A 332 13.01 -7.19 -11.87
C VAL A 332 12.60 -6.01 -11.00
N GLY A 333 12.35 -6.26 -9.70
CA GLY A 333 12.02 -5.20 -8.74
C GLY A 333 13.12 -4.13 -8.64
N GLN A 334 14.40 -4.54 -8.60
CA GLN A 334 15.54 -3.61 -8.54
C GLN A 334 15.74 -2.80 -9.82
N ALA A 335 15.64 -3.45 -10.99
CA ALA A 335 15.78 -2.79 -12.29
C ALA A 335 14.68 -1.75 -12.55
N LEU A 336 13.49 -1.99 -11.99
CA LEU A 336 12.38 -1.05 -12.02
C LEU A 336 12.57 0.08 -11.00
N ALA A 337 13.02 -0.22 -9.78
CA ALA A 337 13.29 0.76 -8.74
C ALA A 337 14.44 1.72 -9.12
N ALA A 338 15.51 1.21 -9.74
CA ALA A 338 16.68 1.98 -10.16
C ALA A 338 16.38 2.97 -11.30
N LYS A 339 15.31 2.74 -12.06
CA LYS A 339 14.90 3.58 -13.20
C LYS A 339 13.61 4.37 -12.96
N MET A 340 13.03 4.33 -11.75
CA MET A 340 12.08 5.38 -11.35
C MET A 340 12.82 6.71 -11.38
N PRO A 341 12.25 7.78 -11.98
CA PRO A 341 12.93 9.06 -12.07
C PRO A 341 13.37 9.46 -10.66
N ALA A 342 14.66 9.73 -10.51
CA ALA A 342 15.22 10.39 -9.36
C ALA A 342 14.67 11.82 -9.28
N GLN A 343 13.38 11.97 -9.01
CA GLN A 343 12.86 13.19 -8.43
C GLN A 343 13.05 13.06 -6.92
N GLU A 344 13.90 13.95 -6.41
CA GLU A 344 14.32 14.15 -5.03
C GLU A 344 15.46 13.26 -4.50
N THR A 345 16.65 13.68 -4.90
CA THR A 345 17.90 13.61 -4.14
C THR A 345 17.70 13.89 -2.63
N SER A 346 18.39 13.08 -1.81
CA SER A 346 18.56 13.21 -0.35
C SER A 346 17.27 13.29 0.49
N ASN A 347 16.54 12.18 0.60
CA ASN A 347 15.58 12.00 1.68
C ASN A 347 16.25 11.31 2.88
N PRO A 348 16.48 11.98 4.02
CA PRO A 348 17.10 11.37 5.21
C PRO A 348 16.30 10.19 5.76
N MET A 349 15.00 10.07 5.45
CA MET A 349 14.22 8.87 5.79
C MET A 349 14.64 7.63 4.97
N ARG A 350 15.12 7.81 3.74
CA ARG A 350 15.61 6.70 2.90
C ARG A 350 16.91 6.11 3.47
N ASP A 351 17.77 6.97 4.00
CA ASP A 351 19.01 6.54 4.65
C ASP A 351 18.74 5.93 6.03
N ALA A 352 17.77 6.46 6.77
CA ALA A 352 17.34 5.91 8.06
C ALA A 352 16.64 4.53 7.92
N SER A 353 15.79 4.35 6.92
CA SER A 353 15.13 3.06 6.66
C SER A 353 16.13 2.02 6.13
N ALA A 354 17.03 2.42 5.23
CA ALA A 354 18.12 1.57 4.75
C ALA A 354 19.11 1.20 5.86
N ALA A 355 19.38 2.10 6.82
CA ALA A 355 20.19 1.81 8.00
C ALA A 355 19.47 0.84 8.97
N TYR A 356 18.17 1.04 9.21
CA TYR A 356 17.36 0.14 10.03
C TYR A 356 17.31 -1.29 9.46
N TRP A 357 17.06 -1.43 8.16
CA TRP A 357 17.01 -2.76 7.51
C TRP A 357 18.38 -3.42 7.39
N ARG A 358 19.46 -2.66 7.20
CA ARG A 358 20.84 -3.18 7.28
C ARG A 358 21.18 -3.68 8.68
N GLY A 359 20.80 -2.93 9.71
CA GLY A 359 20.96 -3.35 11.12
C GLY A 359 20.18 -4.63 11.44
N ARG A 360 18.94 -4.74 10.95
CA ARG A 360 18.10 -5.92 11.17
C ARG A 360 18.60 -7.16 10.41
N ARG A 361 19.13 -6.99 9.18
CA ARG A 361 19.79 -8.08 8.44
C ARG A 361 21.04 -8.57 9.16
N ALA A 362 21.83 -7.67 9.74
CA ALA A 362 22.99 -8.03 10.55
C ALA A 362 22.61 -8.75 11.86
N GLN A 363 21.50 -8.37 12.49
CA GLN A 363 21.00 -9.08 13.68
C GLN A 363 20.48 -10.48 13.37
N LEU A 364 19.78 -10.65 12.24
CA LEU A 364 19.29 -11.95 11.78
C LEU A 364 20.43 -12.86 11.31
N SER A 365 21.49 -12.33 10.68
CA SER A 365 22.67 -13.12 10.32
C SER A 365 23.49 -13.57 11.53
N VAL A 366 23.52 -12.78 12.60
CA VAL A 366 24.21 -13.14 13.85
C VAL A 366 23.41 -14.17 14.66
N GLN A 367 22.07 -14.12 14.64
CA GLN A 367 21.25 -15.15 15.28
C GLN A 367 21.21 -16.48 14.50
N GLY A 368 21.40 -16.46 13.18
CA GLY A 368 21.48 -17.68 12.36
C GLY A 368 22.80 -18.46 12.50
N SER A 369 23.88 -17.83 13.01
CA SER A 369 25.19 -18.48 13.15
C SER A 369 25.44 -19.10 14.54
N GLY A 370 24.44 -19.06 15.44
CA GLY A 370 24.52 -19.62 16.80
C GLY A 370 23.67 -20.88 17.01
N ALA A 371 23.08 -21.43 15.96
CA ALA A 371 22.28 -22.66 16.00
C ALA A 371 22.72 -23.63 14.91
N VAL A 372 23.98 -24.07 14.99
CA VAL A 372 24.46 -25.36 14.48
C VAL A 372 25.36 -25.96 15.55
#